data_AF-A0A956MWU6-F1
#
_entry.id   AF-A0A956MWU6-F1
#
_cell.length_a   1.000
_cell.length_b   1.000
_cell.length_c   1.000
_cell.angle_alpha   90.00
_cell.angle_beta   90.00
_cell.angle_gamma   90.00
#
_symmetry.space_group_name_H-M   'P 1'
#
loop_
_entity.id
_entity.type
_entity.pdbx_description
1 polymer ?
#
loop_
_entity_poly.entity_id
_entity_poly.type
_entity_poly.pdbx_seq_one_letter_code
_entity_poly.pdbx_strand_id
1 'polypeptide(L)'
;MLKQFVARVLIACFFMLGGSPLLLGSETAKIVKLNGDVKVREGLNENWDTAHIGMLLRDIDTILTLESSEVVLELDNGETFRLSSNAVVDIGDLRKITERELFLFLMSQKMDQIKTPEGKSKLRITNVSVVRAENKAAGNTESQSKAESFWQQETNGARSMYEQDFFPNAIMKFHKILQKYPALEMCSEIYFYLAKSFENINEPGRALEAYRLVLAHAEHDACGMLPLDEMVAESTQAIKRLKD
;
A
#
# COMPACT_ATOMS: atom_id res chain seq x y z
N MET A 1 -13.53 -30.55 67.77
CA MET A 1 -12.18 -30.12 68.19
C MET A 1 -11.20 -31.22 67.76
N LEU A 2 -10.42 -31.04 66.70
CA LEU A 2 -9.16 -30.27 66.59
C LEU A 2 -7.93 -31.16 66.89
N LYS A 3 -7.04 -31.26 65.87
CA LYS A 3 -5.61 -31.66 65.88
C LYS A 3 -5.29 -33.18 65.80
N GLN A 4 -4.31 -33.67 65.04
CA GLN A 4 -3.33 -33.07 64.10
C GLN A 4 -2.56 -34.20 63.35
N PHE A 5 -2.20 -33.92 62.10
CA PHE A 5 -0.90 -34.15 61.42
C PHE A 5 -0.19 -35.52 61.48
N VAL A 6 0.06 -36.12 60.30
CA VAL A 6 1.38 -36.50 59.73
C VAL A 6 1.16 -36.71 58.21
N ALA A 7 1.45 -35.73 57.35
CA ALA A 7 2.67 -35.62 56.54
C ALA A 7 3.00 -36.84 55.66
N ARG A 8 2.64 -36.80 54.36
CA ARG A 8 3.41 -37.43 53.27
C ARG A 8 3.36 -36.59 51.99
N VAL A 9 4.50 -35.96 51.74
CA VAL A 9 5.03 -35.47 50.47
C VAL A 9 4.80 -36.50 49.36
N LEU A 10 4.28 -36.09 48.20
CA LEU A 10 4.55 -36.75 46.92
C LEU A 10 4.17 -35.86 45.71
N ILE A 11 5.24 -35.26 45.17
CA ILE A 11 5.56 -35.08 43.75
C ILE A 11 4.64 -34.15 42.94
N ALA A 12 5.15 -32.91 42.83
CA ALA A 12 4.98 -32.05 41.68
C ALA A 12 5.66 -32.68 40.45
N CYS A 13 4.92 -32.87 39.37
CA CYS A 13 5.44 -33.06 38.01
C CYS A 13 4.30 -32.87 37.01
N PHE A 14 4.62 -32.27 35.85
CA PHE A 14 3.83 -32.22 34.61
C PHE A 14 2.58 -31.31 34.65
N PHE A 15 2.39 -30.29 33.81
CA PHE A 15 3.02 -29.88 32.57
C PHE A 15 2.94 -28.34 32.51
N MET A 16 4.09 -27.66 32.53
CA MET A 16 4.20 -26.34 31.89
C MET A 16 4.22 -26.56 30.38
N LEU A 17 3.07 -26.92 29.80
CA LEU A 17 2.84 -26.76 28.37
C LEU A 17 2.68 -25.25 28.14
N GLY A 18 3.83 -24.57 28.02
CA GLY A 18 3.91 -23.26 27.41
C GLY A 18 3.48 -23.37 25.96
N GLY A 19 2.17 -23.43 25.74
CA GLY A 19 1.58 -23.17 24.45
C GLY A 19 1.93 -21.73 24.12
N SER A 20 2.94 -21.55 23.27
CA SER A 20 3.13 -20.30 22.55
C SER A 20 1.76 -19.93 21.98
N PRO A 21 1.16 -18.78 22.32
CA PRO A 21 -0.02 -18.34 21.60
C PRO A 21 0.40 -18.26 20.13
N LEU A 22 -0.09 -19.21 19.33
CA LEU A 22 -0.12 -19.06 17.89
C LEU A 22 -0.77 -17.70 17.68
N LEU A 23 0.03 -16.76 17.19
CA LEU A 23 -0.45 -15.47 16.70
C LEU A 23 -1.39 -15.81 15.55
N LEU A 24 -2.65 -16.06 15.87
CA LEU A 24 -3.75 -16.00 14.93
C LEU A 24 -3.70 -14.56 14.42
N GLY A 25 -3.24 -14.40 13.18
CA GLY A 25 -3.25 -13.10 12.51
C GLY A 25 -4.68 -12.55 12.57
N SER A 26 -4.81 -11.28 12.91
CA SER A 26 -6.11 -10.61 12.92
C SER A 26 -6.64 -10.60 11.49
N GLU A 27 -7.76 -11.29 11.27
CA GLU A 27 -8.56 -11.10 10.06
C GLU A 27 -8.89 -9.61 9.95
N THR A 28 -8.58 -9.02 8.80
CA THR A 28 -8.62 -7.55 8.60
C THR A 28 -9.73 -7.16 7.64
N ALA A 29 -10.07 -8.03 6.69
CA ALA A 29 -11.14 -7.79 5.73
C ALA A 29 -11.86 -9.08 5.34
N LYS A 30 -13.11 -8.96 4.89
CA LYS A 30 -13.93 -10.06 4.38
C LYS A 30 -14.53 -9.70 3.02
N ILE A 31 -14.49 -10.63 2.07
CA ILE A 31 -15.14 -10.43 0.77
C ILE A 31 -16.66 -10.58 0.93
N VAL A 32 -17.41 -9.49 0.73
CA VAL A 32 -18.89 -9.50 0.84
C VAL A 32 -19.58 -9.54 -0.52
N LYS A 33 -18.97 -8.99 -1.56
CA LYS A 33 -19.49 -9.02 -2.93
C LYS A 33 -18.35 -9.20 -3.91
N LEU A 34 -18.59 -9.99 -4.94
CA LEU A 34 -17.63 -10.28 -6.00
C LEU A 34 -18.34 -10.25 -7.35
N ASN A 35 -17.73 -9.57 -8.32
CA ASN A 35 -18.17 -9.54 -9.71
C ASN A 35 -16.95 -9.69 -10.64
N GLY A 36 -17.02 -10.61 -11.61
CA GLY A 36 -15.91 -10.88 -12.52
C GLY A 36 -14.77 -11.71 -11.89
N ASP A 37 -13.59 -11.60 -12.48
CA ASP A 37 -12.39 -12.35 -12.11
C ASP A 37 -11.57 -11.58 -11.08
N VAL A 38 -11.66 -12.06 -9.83
CA VAL A 38 -10.91 -11.51 -8.69
C VAL A 38 -9.96 -12.57 -8.16
N LYS A 39 -8.72 -12.18 -7.94
CA LYS A 39 -7.65 -13.05 -7.44
C LYS A 39 -7.11 -12.54 -6.13
N VAL A 40 -6.70 -13.46 -5.26
CA VAL A 40 -6.08 -13.16 -3.97
C VAL A 40 -4.73 -13.87 -3.93
N ARG A 41 -3.74 -13.19 -3.36
CA ARG A 41 -2.43 -13.74 -3.02
C ARG A 41 -2.31 -13.73 -1.51
N GLU A 42 -2.26 -14.90 -0.90
CA GLU A 42 -2.20 -15.05 0.55
C GLU A 42 -0.77 -14.89 1.07
N GLY A 43 -0.55 -13.87 1.91
CA GLY A 43 0.72 -13.56 2.55
C GLY A 43 1.89 -13.46 1.57
N LEU A 44 2.93 -14.25 1.84
CA LEU A 44 4.16 -14.28 1.03
C LEU A 44 4.14 -15.35 -0.07
N ASN A 45 2.99 -16.00 -0.30
CA ASN A 45 2.87 -16.98 -1.38
C ASN A 45 3.00 -16.28 -2.74
N GLU A 46 3.64 -16.92 -3.71
CA GLU A 46 3.80 -16.36 -5.06
C GLU A 46 2.61 -16.68 -5.99
N ASN A 47 1.66 -17.49 -5.51
CA ASN A 47 0.52 -17.94 -6.30
C ASN A 47 -0.70 -17.04 -6.10
N TRP A 48 -1.43 -16.82 -7.19
CA TRP A 48 -2.70 -16.12 -7.19
C TRP A 48 -3.84 -17.13 -7.25
N ASP A 49 -4.66 -17.16 -6.21
CA ASP A 49 -5.83 -18.01 -6.09
C ASP A 49 -7.10 -17.24 -6.45
N THR A 50 -8.16 -17.96 -6.84
CA THR A 50 -9.44 -17.34 -7.18
C THR A 50 -10.16 -16.92 -5.90
N ALA A 51 -10.64 -15.68 -5.86
CA ALA A 51 -11.36 -15.15 -4.71
C ALA A 51 -12.80 -15.67 -4.65
N HIS A 52 -13.34 -15.82 -3.45
CA HIS A 52 -14.71 -16.27 -3.22
C HIS A 52 -15.41 -15.42 -2.16
N ILE A 53 -16.73 -15.28 -2.25
CA ILE A 53 -17.53 -14.55 -1.26
C ILE A 53 -17.41 -15.24 0.11
N GLY A 54 -17.21 -14.47 1.16
CA GLY A 54 -16.99 -14.94 2.52
C GLY A 54 -15.53 -15.25 2.86
N MET A 55 -14.62 -15.17 1.89
CA MET A 55 -13.17 -15.31 2.12
C MET A 55 -12.68 -14.21 3.08
N LEU A 56 -11.87 -14.63 4.06
CA LEU A 56 -11.29 -13.78 5.08
C LEU A 56 -9.85 -13.48 4.69
N LEU A 57 -9.50 -12.20 4.74
CA LEU A 57 -8.22 -11.67 4.31
C LEU A 57 -7.49 -11.03 5.49
N ARG A 58 -6.20 -11.29 5.58
CA ARG A 58 -5.27 -10.72 6.55
C ARG A 58 -4.57 -9.50 5.97
N ASP A 59 -3.98 -8.70 6.84
CA ASP A 59 -3.18 -7.53 6.50
C ASP A 59 -2.04 -7.80 5.50
N ILE A 60 -1.46 -9.00 5.51
CA ILE A 60 -0.40 -9.43 4.60
C ILE A 60 -0.88 -9.90 3.22
N ASP A 61 -2.18 -10.09 3.03
CA ASP A 61 -2.73 -10.59 1.77
C ASP A 61 -2.87 -9.45 0.74
N THR A 62 -2.84 -9.80 -0.55
CA THR A 62 -3.04 -8.86 -1.66
C THR A 62 -4.23 -9.31 -2.50
N ILE A 63 -5.09 -8.37 -2.91
CA ILE A 63 -6.23 -8.62 -3.79
C ILE A 63 -6.05 -7.91 -5.14
N LEU A 64 -6.41 -8.60 -6.22
CA LEU A 64 -6.31 -8.14 -7.60
C LEU A 64 -7.66 -8.32 -8.30
N THR A 65 -8.20 -7.26 -8.88
CA THR A 65 -9.32 -7.29 -9.81
C THR A 65 -8.79 -7.23 -11.24
N LEU A 66 -9.31 -8.07 -12.13
CA LEU A 66 -8.99 -8.00 -13.55
C LEU A 66 -9.91 -7.02 -14.30
N GLU A 67 -9.83 -7.03 -15.63
CA GLU A 67 -10.69 -6.24 -16.49
C GLU A 67 -12.17 -6.48 -16.17
N SER A 68 -12.97 -5.40 -16.16
CA SER A 68 -14.42 -5.44 -15.87
C SER A 68 -14.82 -6.16 -14.57
N SER A 69 -13.88 -6.32 -13.64
CA SER A 69 -14.09 -7.03 -12.38
C SER A 69 -14.15 -6.06 -11.21
N GLU A 70 -14.78 -6.46 -10.12
CA GLU A 70 -14.99 -5.64 -8.95
C GLU A 70 -15.16 -6.51 -7.70
N VAL A 71 -14.68 -5.99 -6.57
CA VAL A 71 -14.88 -6.62 -5.27
C VAL A 71 -15.28 -5.58 -4.22
N VAL A 72 -16.17 -5.97 -3.32
CA VAL A 72 -16.49 -5.19 -2.12
C VAL A 72 -16.01 -5.97 -0.91
N LEU A 73 -15.21 -5.31 -0.10
CA LEU A 73 -14.65 -5.79 1.15
C LEU A 73 -15.39 -5.14 2.32
N GLU A 74 -15.65 -5.91 3.36
CA GLU A 74 -16.04 -5.43 4.69
C GLU A 74 -14.79 -5.45 5.56
N LEU A 75 -14.40 -4.31 6.11
CA LEU A 75 -13.22 -4.14 6.95
C LEU A 75 -13.54 -4.45 8.41
N ASP A 76 -12.52 -4.66 9.23
CA ASP A 76 -12.63 -4.95 10.66
C ASP A 76 -13.39 -3.88 11.46
N ASN A 77 -13.32 -2.63 11.03
CA ASN A 77 -14.04 -1.50 11.60
C ASN A 77 -15.51 -1.39 11.15
N GLY A 78 -15.98 -2.31 10.28
CA GLY A 78 -17.33 -2.33 9.71
C GLY A 78 -17.53 -1.41 8.50
N GLU A 79 -16.50 -0.68 8.06
CA GLU A 79 -16.55 0.09 6.82
C GLU A 79 -16.46 -0.84 5.62
N THR A 80 -17.00 -0.41 4.48
CA THR A 80 -16.91 -1.16 3.22
C THR A 80 -15.94 -0.49 2.27
N PHE A 81 -15.09 -1.27 1.62
CA PHE A 81 -14.17 -0.80 0.59
C PHE A 81 -14.47 -1.51 -0.74
N ARG A 82 -14.75 -0.73 -1.77
CA ARG A 82 -15.01 -1.18 -3.15
C ARG A 82 -13.75 -1.03 -3.99
N LEU A 83 -13.20 -2.13 -4.46
CA LEU A 83 -12.07 -2.09 -5.39
C LEU A 83 -12.59 -2.18 -6.83
N SER A 84 -12.25 -1.16 -7.62
CA SER A 84 -12.62 -1.03 -9.04
C SER A 84 -11.89 -2.04 -9.92
N SER A 85 -12.14 -2.00 -11.23
CA SER A 85 -11.54 -2.93 -12.20
C SER A 85 -10.07 -2.67 -12.46
N ASN A 86 -9.36 -3.72 -12.86
CA ASN A 86 -7.94 -3.70 -13.17
C ASN A 86 -7.13 -2.99 -12.07
N ALA A 87 -7.32 -3.40 -10.81
CA ALA A 87 -6.75 -2.75 -9.64
C ALA A 87 -6.14 -3.77 -8.68
N VAL A 88 -5.04 -3.41 -8.02
CA VAL A 88 -4.39 -4.23 -7.00
C VAL A 88 -4.21 -3.46 -5.71
N VAL A 89 -4.57 -4.08 -4.59
CA VAL A 89 -4.47 -3.48 -3.26
C VAL A 89 -3.95 -4.50 -2.27
N ASP A 90 -3.00 -4.08 -1.43
CA ASP A 90 -2.57 -4.83 -0.26
C ASP A 90 -3.56 -4.55 0.88
N ILE A 91 -4.06 -5.58 1.55
CA ILE A 91 -5.13 -5.43 2.55
C ILE A 91 -4.66 -4.58 3.74
N GLY A 92 -3.39 -4.69 4.13
CA GLY A 92 -2.78 -3.83 5.15
C GLY A 92 -2.73 -2.34 4.78
N ASP A 93 -2.81 -1.99 3.48
CA ASP A 93 -2.91 -0.60 3.04
C ASP A 93 -4.34 -0.02 3.22
N LEU A 94 -5.35 -0.82 3.61
CA LEU A 94 -6.72 -0.35 3.88
C LEU A 94 -6.96 0.01 5.35
N ARG A 95 -5.99 -0.26 6.24
CA ARG A 95 -6.12 0.10 7.66
C ARG A 95 -6.21 1.62 7.83
N LYS A 96 -6.89 2.08 8.87
CA LYS A 96 -6.93 3.51 9.21
C LYS A 96 -5.53 4.03 9.52
N ILE A 97 -5.06 4.99 8.73
CA ILE A 97 -3.80 5.68 8.95
C ILE A 97 -4.05 6.94 9.77
N THR A 98 -3.30 7.09 10.87
CA THR A 98 -3.36 8.29 11.69
C THR A 98 -2.54 9.43 11.09
N GLU A 99 -2.88 10.68 11.43
CA GLU A 99 -2.09 11.86 11.05
C GLU A 99 -0.62 11.73 11.45
N ARG A 100 -0.34 11.17 12.63
CA ARG A 100 1.02 10.93 13.11
C ARG A 100 1.78 9.92 12.23
N GLU A 101 1.14 8.82 11.84
CA GLU A 101 1.76 7.84 10.94
C GLU A 101 2.03 8.43 9.56
N LEU A 102 1.07 9.17 9.01
CA LEU A 102 1.24 9.87 7.74
C LEU A 102 2.39 10.89 7.82
N PHE A 103 2.45 11.68 8.89
CA PHE A 103 3.54 12.61 9.13
C PHE A 103 4.90 11.90 9.17
N LEU A 104 5.01 10.81 9.93
CA LEU A 104 6.24 10.03 10.04
C LEU A 104 6.67 9.47 8.67
N PHE A 105 5.72 8.95 7.89
CA PHE A 105 5.97 8.49 6.53
C PHE A 105 6.49 9.62 5.63
N LEU A 106 5.83 10.78 5.63
CA LEU A 106 6.24 11.91 4.80
C LEU A 106 7.61 12.48 5.22
N MET A 107 7.95 12.41 6.51
CA MET A 107 9.26 12.81 7.01
C MET A 107 10.35 11.83 6.60
N SER A 108 10.11 10.51 6.64
CA SER A 108 11.09 9.52 6.18
C SER A 108 11.41 9.72 4.69
N GLN A 109 10.39 9.99 3.86
CA GLN A 109 10.57 10.29 2.44
C GLN A 109 11.48 11.51 2.21
N LYS A 110 11.32 12.58 3.00
CA LYS A 110 12.19 13.77 2.90
C LYS A 110 13.62 13.51 3.38
N MET A 111 13.81 12.66 4.39
CA MET A 111 15.15 12.31 4.88
C MET A 111 15.94 11.50 3.85
N ASP A 112 15.28 10.56 3.16
CA ASP A 112 15.92 9.75 2.11
C ASP A 112 16.41 10.61 0.92
N GLN A 113 15.80 11.77 0.71
CA GLN A 113 16.18 12.73 -0.34
C GLN A 113 17.35 13.64 0.06
N ILE A 114 17.78 13.66 1.33
CA ILE A 114 18.94 14.44 1.76
C ILE A 114 20.20 13.73 1.29
N LYS A 115 20.82 14.26 0.22
CA LYS A 115 22.16 13.86 -0.18
C LYS A 115 23.11 14.06 1.01
N THR A 116 23.69 12.97 1.50
CA THR A 116 24.74 13.07 2.52
C THR A 116 25.89 13.91 1.94
N PRO A 117 26.46 14.84 2.71
CA PRO A 117 27.61 15.61 2.24
C PRO A 117 28.70 14.64 1.79
N GLU A 118 29.02 14.66 0.48
CA GLU A 118 30.15 13.93 -0.07
C GLU A 118 31.42 14.41 0.65
N GLY A 119 31.89 13.67 1.65
CA GLY A 119 33.14 14.06 2.31
C GLY A 119 33.48 13.49 3.68
N LYS A 120 32.60 12.79 4.41
CA LYS A 120 33.01 12.24 5.73
C LYS A 120 32.56 10.79 5.96
N SER A 121 33.58 9.96 6.15
CA SER A 121 33.61 8.52 6.47
C SER A 121 32.89 7.58 5.50
N LYS A 122 33.65 6.98 4.58
CA LYS A 122 33.36 5.63 4.09
C LYS A 122 33.34 4.69 5.29
N LEU A 123 32.16 4.42 5.85
CA LEU A 123 31.96 3.23 6.66
C LEU A 123 32.24 2.04 5.73
N ARG A 124 33.38 1.37 5.93
CA ARG A 124 33.65 0.07 5.33
C ARG A 124 32.69 -0.94 5.97
N ILE A 125 31.47 -1.01 5.44
CA ILE A 125 30.61 -2.16 5.66
C ILE A 125 31.21 -3.27 4.82
N THR A 126 31.87 -4.22 5.48
CA THR A 126 32.38 -5.43 4.85
C THR A 126 31.20 -6.14 4.20
N ASN A 127 31.32 -6.49 2.91
CA ASN A 127 30.29 -7.20 2.15
C ASN A 127 29.82 -8.44 2.93
N VAL A 128 28.59 -8.41 3.44
CA VAL A 128 27.89 -9.62 3.87
C VAL A 128 27.25 -10.17 2.61
N SER A 129 27.76 -11.31 2.14
CA SER A 129 27.25 -11.99 0.95
C SER A 129 25.81 -12.44 1.18
N VAL A 130 24.84 -11.72 0.64
CA VAL A 130 23.50 -12.25 0.44
C VAL A 130 23.59 -13.22 -0.72
N VAL A 131 23.46 -14.51 -0.45
CA VAL A 131 23.39 -15.56 -1.47
C VAL A 131 22.10 -15.35 -2.25
N ARG A 132 22.21 -14.68 -3.40
CA ARG A 132 21.12 -14.61 -4.38
C ARG A 132 21.16 -15.92 -5.15
N ALA A 133 20.13 -16.74 -5.02
CA ALA A 133 19.95 -17.94 -5.81
C ALA A 133 19.71 -17.52 -7.28
N GLU A 134 20.78 -17.40 -8.06
CA GLU A 134 20.70 -17.28 -9.50
C GLU A 134 20.51 -18.68 -10.08
N ASN A 135 19.27 -19.01 -10.44
CA ASN A 135 18.94 -19.93 -11.50
C ASN A 135 17.49 -19.69 -11.94
N LYS A 136 17.30 -18.77 -12.88
CA LYS A 136 16.15 -18.86 -13.79
C LYS A 136 16.56 -18.41 -15.19
N ALA A 137 16.51 -19.38 -16.09
CA ALA A 137 16.94 -19.31 -17.46
C ALA A 137 16.20 -18.24 -18.26
N ALA A 138 16.90 -17.73 -19.27
CA ALA A 138 16.46 -16.75 -20.23
C ALA A 138 15.14 -17.14 -20.91
N GLY A 139 14.15 -16.25 -20.77
CA GLY A 139 12.88 -16.23 -21.49
C GLY A 139 12.47 -14.76 -21.72
N ASN A 140 13.25 -14.03 -22.51
CA ASN A 140 13.02 -12.62 -22.81
C ASN A 140 12.02 -12.49 -23.97
N THR A 141 10.73 -12.30 -23.68
CA THR A 141 9.81 -11.36 -24.38
C THR A 141 8.49 -11.14 -23.60
N GLU A 142 8.15 -11.96 -22.59
CA GLU A 142 6.90 -11.78 -21.78
C GLU A 142 7.06 -10.90 -20.53
N SER A 143 8.30 -10.56 -20.15
CA SER A 143 8.57 -9.90 -18.86
C SER A 143 8.33 -8.39 -18.86
N GLN A 144 8.26 -7.74 -20.03
CA GLN A 144 8.04 -6.29 -20.11
C GLN A 144 6.55 -5.93 -20.11
N SER A 145 5.69 -6.66 -20.84
CA SER A 145 4.24 -6.43 -20.84
C SER A 145 3.59 -6.70 -19.48
N LYS A 146 4.15 -7.62 -18.69
CA LYS A 146 3.67 -7.96 -17.34
C LYS A 146 4.03 -6.90 -16.29
N ALA A 147 5.12 -6.16 -16.50
CA ALA A 147 5.53 -5.05 -15.64
C ALA A 147 4.76 -3.76 -15.99
N GLU A 148 4.42 -3.56 -17.27
CA GLU A 148 3.64 -2.42 -17.75
C GLU A 148 2.18 -2.44 -17.28
N SER A 149 1.58 -3.59 -16.95
CA SER A 149 0.20 -3.62 -16.42
C SER A 149 0.12 -3.37 -14.90
N PHE A 150 1.19 -3.66 -14.15
CA PHE A 150 1.08 -3.73 -12.68
C PHE A 150 1.09 -2.35 -12.02
N TRP A 151 1.84 -1.38 -12.57
CA TRP A 151 1.81 -0.01 -12.06
C TRP A 151 0.45 0.65 -12.27
N GLN A 152 -0.22 0.37 -13.40
CA GLN A 152 -1.60 0.84 -13.66
C GLN A 152 -2.56 0.25 -12.63
N GLN A 153 -2.43 -1.04 -12.34
CA GLN A 153 -3.22 -1.72 -11.31
C GLN A 153 -3.00 -1.11 -9.92
N GLU A 154 -1.76 -0.80 -9.55
CA GLU A 154 -1.46 -0.15 -8.27
C GLU A 154 -2.04 1.26 -8.21
N THR A 155 -1.93 2.02 -9.31
CA THR A 155 -2.51 3.36 -9.43
C THR A 155 -4.04 3.33 -9.34
N ASN A 156 -4.70 2.37 -9.99
CA ASN A 156 -6.15 2.18 -9.89
C ASN A 156 -6.58 1.79 -8.46
N GLY A 157 -5.77 1.00 -7.76
CA GLY A 157 -5.95 0.69 -6.35
C GLY A 157 -5.87 1.95 -5.47
N ALA A 158 -4.83 2.77 -5.67
CA ALA A 158 -4.65 4.05 -4.97
C ALA A 158 -5.77 5.05 -5.29
N ARG A 159 -6.23 5.10 -6.54
CA ARG A 159 -7.38 5.91 -6.95
C ARG A 159 -8.67 5.45 -6.27
N SER A 160 -8.89 4.14 -6.15
CA SER A 160 -10.04 3.60 -5.41
C SER A 160 -10.02 4.00 -3.94
N MET A 161 -8.83 4.17 -3.33
CA MET A 161 -8.69 4.74 -1.98
C MET A 161 -9.11 6.21 -1.95
N TYR A 162 -8.65 7.02 -2.90
CA TYR A 162 -9.04 8.43 -3.01
C TYR A 162 -10.55 8.60 -3.20
N GLU A 163 -11.17 7.82 -4.09
CA GLU A 163 -12.60 7.90 -4.41
C GLU A 163 -13.52 7.52 -3.23
N GLN A 164 -12.97 6.90 -2.19
CA GLN A 164 -13.69 6.44 -1.00
C GLN A 164 -13.21 7.13 0.29
N ASP A 165 -12.59 8.30 0.17
CA ASP A 165 -12.15 9.16 1.28
C ASP A 165 -11.00 8.58 2.14
N PHE A 166 -10.32 7.52 1.66
CA PHE A 166 -9.09 6.99 2.29
C PHE A 166 -7.87 7.85 1.90
N PHE A 167 -7.96 9.18 2.08
CA PHE A 167 -6.96 10.13 1.59
C PHE A 167 -5.53 9.87 2.12
N PRO A 168 -5.30 9.61 3.42
CA PRO A 168 -3.97 9.27 3.92
C PRO A 168 -3.37 8.02 3.24
N ASN A 169 -4.21 7.00 3.03
CA ASN A 169 -3.82 5.74 2.40
C ASN A 169 -3.47 5.97 0.93
N ALA A 170 -4.30 6.73 0.21
CA ALA A 170 -4.04 7.14 -1.17
C ALA A 170 -2.69 7.88 -1.28
N ILE A 171 -2.43 8.87 -0.41
CA ILE A 171 -1.16 9.61 -0.37
C ILE A 171 0.03 8.66 -0.20
N MET A 172 -0.03 7.77 0.79
CA MET A 172 1.04 6.80 1.03
C MET A 172 1.24 5.89 -0.18
N LYS A 173 0.15 5.39 -0.79
CA LYS A 173 0.22 4.48 -1.94
C LYS A 173 0.81 5.16 -3.16
N PHE A 174 0.37 6.37 -3.51
CA PHE A 174 0.94 7.13 -4.62
C PHE A 174 2.43 7.43 -4.43
N HIS A 175 2.88 7.79 -3.22
CA HIS A 175 4.31 7.94 -2.94
C HIS A 175 5.09 6.64 -3.10
N LYS A 176 4.56 5.50 -2.62
CA LYS A 176 5.16 4.18 -2.83
C LYS A 176 5.27 3.84 -4.33
N ILE A 177 4.25 4.15 -5.12
CA ILE A 177 4.23 3.94 -6.58
C ILE A 177 5.35 4.75 -7.23
N LEU A 178 5.47 6.06 -6.94
CA LEU A 178 6.53 6.92 -7.49
C LEU A 178 7.94 6.43 -7.09
N GLN A 179 8.10 5.95 -5.85
CA GLN A 179 9.37 5.38 -5.40
C GLN A 179 9.71 4.06 -6.10
N LYS A 180 8.71 3.21 -6.33
CA LYS A 180 8.86 1.89 -6.97
C LYS A 180 9.05 1.99 -8.49
N TYR A 181 8.42 2.97 -9.13
CA TYR A 181 8.45 3.18 -10.57
C TYR A 181 8.91 4.61 -10.91
N PRO A 182 10.23 4.90 -10.89
CA PRO A 182 10.75 6.24 -11.17
C PRO A 182 10.39 6.78 -12.55
N ALA A 183 10.13 5.91 -13.53
CA ALA A 183 9.65 6.33 -14.85
C ALA A 183 8.29 7.06 -14.80
N LEU A 184 7.51 6.86 -13.73
CA LEU A 184 6.24 7.54 -13.48
C LEU A 184 6.41 8.88 -12.77
N GLU A 185 7.63 9.36 -12.54
CA GLU A 185 7.88 10.71 -11.99
C GLU A 185 7.32 11.82 -12.91
N MET A 186 7.00 11.50 -14.17
CA MET A 186 6.31 12.43 -15.09
C MET A 186 4.82 12.14 -15.25
N CYS A 187 4.23 11.33 -14.36
CA CYS A 187 2.82 10.97 -14.39
C CYS A 187 1.95 12.05 -13.73
N SER A 188 1.38 12.93 -14.55
CA SER A 188 0.56 14.07 -14.08
C SER A 188 -0.64 13.60 -13.27
N GLU A 189 -1.23 12.46 -13.61
CA GLU A 189 -2.36 11.88 -12.89
C GLU A 189 -2.06 11.50 -11.43
N ILE A 190 -0.89 10.89 -11.18
CA ILE A 190 -0.50 10.55 -9.80
C ILE A 190 -0.37 11.82 -8.96
N TYR A 191 0.26 12.87 -9.51
CA TYR A 191 0.38 14.16 -8.81
C TYR A 191 -0.97 14.86 -8.63
N PHE A 192 -1.87 14.71 -9.58
CA PHE A 192 -3.22 15.25 -9.49
C PHE A 192 -3.99 14.64 -8.32
N TYR A 193 -4.02 13.30 -8.21
CA TYR A 193 -4.66 12.64 -7.08
C TYR A 193 -3.93 12.82 -5.75
N LEU A 194 -2.60 12.95 -5.76
CA LEU A 194 -1.85 13.37 -4.57
C LEU A 194 -2.28 14.76 -4.10
N ALA A 195 -2.37 15.73 -5.02
CA ALA A 195 -2.78 17.09 -4.69
C ALA A 195 -4.20 17.14 -4.12
N LYS A 196 -5.14 16.44 -4.76
CA LYS A 196 -6.53 16.32 -4.31
C LYS A 196 -6.62 15.64 -2.95
N SER A 197 -5.84 14.58 -2.71
CA SER A 197 -5.77 13.92 -1.40
C SER A 197 -5.24 14.87 -0.31
N PHE A 198 -4.17 15.64 -0.60
CA PHE A 198 -3.64 16.62 0.36
C PHE A 198 -4.62 17.75 0.66
N GLU A 199 -5.38 18.20 -0.34
CA GLU A 199 -6.43 19.20 -0.16
C GLU A 199 -7.52 18.70 0.80
N ASN A 200 -7.97 17.45 0.63
CA ASN A 200 -9.00 16.84 1.48
C ASN A 200 -8.56 16.63 2.94
N ILE A 201 -7.26 16.53 3.22
CA ILE A 201 -6.73 16.47 4.60
C ILE A 201 -6.27 17.84 5.14
N ASN A 202 -6.66 18.94 4.48
CA ASN A 202 -6.30 20.31 4.87
C ASN A 202 -4.78 20.58 4.94
N GLU A 203 -4.03 20.01 4.00
CA GLU A 203 -2.58 20.26 3.83
C GLU A 203 -2.32 21.13 2.57
N PRO A 204 -2.77 22.40 2.56
CA PRO A 204 -2.80 23.23 1.35
C PRO A 204 -1.42 23.49 0.76
N GLY A 205 -0.37 23.57 1.60
CA GLY A 205 1.01 23.74 1.12
C GLY A 205 1.50 22.58 0.27
N ARG A 206 1.17 21.34 0.68
CA ARG A 206 1.52 20.11 -0.06
C ARG A 206 0.65 19.93 -1.29
N ALA A 207 -0.64 20.25 -1.17
CA ALA A 207 -1.56 20.24 -2.31
C ALA A 207 -1.07 21.19 -3.41
N LEU A 208 -0.67 22.41 -3.04
CA LEU A 208 -0.14 23.41 -3.97
C LEU A 208 1.15 22.95 -4.66
N GLU A 209 2.05 22.28 -3.94
CA GLU A 209 3.27 21.70 -4.50
C GLU A 209 2.93 20.61 -5.53
N ALA A 210 2.05 19.68 -5.18
CA ALA A 210 1.62 18.61 -6.08
C ALA A 210 0.89 19.12 -7.33
N TYR A 211 -0.02 20.09 -7.21
CA TYR A 211 -0.67 20.70 -8.39
C TYR A 211 0.32 21.39 -9.34
N ARG A 212 1.42 21.96 -8.81
CA ARG A 212 2.47 22.53 -9.67
C ARG A 212 3.22 21.46 -10.45
N LEU A 213 3.40 20.27 -9.86
CA LEU A 213 4.01 19.13 -10.56
C LEU A 213 3.10 18.64 -11.69
N VAL A 214 1.78 18.64 -11.52
CA VAL A 214 0.83 18.36 -12.62
C VAL A 214 1.10 19.28 -13.81
N LEU A 215 1.21 20.59 -13.57
CA LEU A 215 1.48 21.56 -14.64
C LEU A 215 2.89 21.41 -15.24
N ALA A 216 3.89 21.08 -14.42
CA ALA A 216 5.27 20.91 -14.86
C ALA A 216 5.46 19.66 -15.73
N HIS A 217 4.66 18.61 -15.50
CA HIS A 217 4.76 17.34 -16.22
C HIS A 217 3.76 17.20 -17.37
N ALA A 218 2.82 18.14 -17.53
CA ALA A 218 1.79 18.06 -18.56
C ALA A 218 2.34 17.90 -19.99
N GLU A 219 3.44 18.57 -20.34
CA GLU A 219 4.03 18.47 -21.70
C GLU A 219 4.69 17.11 -21.99
N HIS A 220 4.96 16.31 -20.95
CA HIS A 220 5.67 15.04 -21.02
C HIS A 220 4.90 13.91 -20.33
N ASP A 221 3.57 14.04 -20.24
CA ASP A 221 2.75 13.13 -19.46
C ASP A 221 2.92 11.67 -19.91
N ALA A 222 3.37 10.84 -18.99
CA ALA A 222 3.72 9.44 -19.26
C ALA A 222 2.56 8.46 -19.01
N CYS A 223 1.44 8.93 -18.45
CA CYS A 223 0.39 8.06 -17.91
C CYS A 223 -0.82 7.90 -18.82
N GLY A 224 -1.32 8.98 -19.44
CA GLY A 224 -2.37 8.90 -20.46
C GLY A 224 -3.69 8.24 -20.03
N MET A 225 -4.00 8.09 -18.73
CA MET A 225 -5.24 7.42 -18.27
C MET A 225 -6.39 8.40 -18.01
N LEU A 226 -6.10 9.68 -17.77
CA LEU A 226 -7.09 10.75 -17.65
C LEU A 226 -6.92 11.83 -18.73
N PRO A 227 -8.01 12.56 -19.08
CA PRO A 227 -7.92 13.72 -19.95
C PRO A 227 -7.01 14.80 -19.33
N LEU A 228 -5.80 14.95 -19.88
CA LEU A 228 -4.79 15.86 -19.37
C LEU A 228 -5.29 17.31 -19.29
N ASP A 229 -6.07 17.76 -20.27
CA ASP A 229 -6.62 19.11 -20.33
C ASP A 229 -7.49 19.45 -19.12
N GLU A 230 -8.29 18.49 -18.64
CA GLU A 230 -9.14 18.65 -17.46
C GLU A 230 -8.30 18.77 -16.19
N MET A 231 -7.31 17.88 -16.02
CA MET A 231 -6.40 17.91 -14.88
C MET A 231 -5.61 19.24 -14.81
N VAL A 232 -5.14 19.72 -15.95
CA VAL A 232 -4.40 20.99 -16.05
C VAL A 232 -5.30 22.19 -15.72
N ALA A 233 -6.53 22.20 -16.24
CA ALA A 233 -7.50 23.26 -15.96
C ALA A 233 -7.86 23.31 -14.46
N GLU A 234 -8.17 22.16 -13.87
CA GLU A 234 -8.53 22.06 -12.46
C GLU A 234 -7.34 22.40 -11.56
N SER A 235 -6.14 21.89 -11.85
CA SER A 235 -4.93 22.21 -11.09
C SER A 235 -4.63 23.71 -11.11
N THR A 236 -4.83 24.36 -12.26
CA THR A 236 -4.66 25.82 -12.39
C THR A 236 -5.66 26.59 -11.52
N GLN A 237 -6.92 26.14 -11.47
CA GLN A 237 -7.94 26.75 -10.62
C GLN A 237 -7.64 26.52 -9.13
N ALA A 238 -7.23 25.31 -8.76
CA ALA A 238 -6.88 24.96 -7.39
C ALA A 238 -5.68 25.79 -6.89
N ILE A 239 -4.65 25.98 -7.71
CA ILE A 239 -3.49 26.82 -7.39
C ILE A 239 -3.90 28.28 -7.09
N LYS A 240 -4.88 28.83 -7.82
CA LYS A 240 -5.38 30.19 -7.55
C LYS A 240 -6.07 30.23 -6.19
N ARG A 241 -7.03 29.34 -5.97
CA ARG A 241 -7.80 29.23 -4.73
C ARG A 241 -6.94 29.00 -3.48
N LEU A 242 -5.88 28.20 -3.57
CA LEU A 242 -5.00 27.88 -2.43
C LEU A 242 -3.98 28.97 -2.10
N LYS A 243 -3.85 30.01 -2.93
CA LYS A 243 -2.97 31.16 -2.68
C LYS A 243 -3.67 32.33 -1.99
N ASP A 244 -4.99 32.37 -2.07
CA ASP A 244 -5.84 33.40 -1.47
C ASP A 244 -6.10 33.10 0.01
#